data_AF-A0A0Q3QTL7-F1
#
_entry.id   AF-A0A0Q3QTL7-F1
#
_cell.length_a   1.000
_cell.length_b   1.000
_cell.length_c   1.000
_cell.angle_alpha   90.00
_cell.angle_beta   90.00
_cell.angle_gamma   90.00
#
_symmetry.space_group_name_H-M   'P 1'
#
loop_
_entity.id
_entity.type
_entity.pdbx_description
1 polymer ?
#
loop_
_entity_poly.entity_id
_entity_poly.type
_entity_poly.pdbx_seq_one_letter_code
_entity_poly.pdbx_strand_id
1 'polypeptide(L)'
;MTTNHTQEILNAVKKLGLKVELGLNNSIHDALNQPSILKAVNNQSRLVAASISKLQQTVETLSIAFNFPTKNDVANTTKLFIQAEEKLDLLEEQVTQLNRSFEEFKDTIVNSPSFSSSNRWEREKYEYSKNK
;
A
#
# COMPACT_ATOMS: atom_id res chain seq x y z
N MET A 1 -61.29 -30.63 -16.70
CA MET A 1 -60.30 -30.65 -17.80
C MET A 1 -59.93 -29.22 -18.24
N THR A 2 -59.39 -28.39 -17.34
CA THR A 2 -59.15 -26.95 -17.61
C THR A 2 -57.72 -26.50 -17.31
N THR A 3 -56.89 -27.33 -16.68
CA THR A 3 -55.52 -27.00 -16.28
C THR A 3 -54.52 -27.00 -17.44
N ASN A 4 -54.79 -27.79 -18.49
CA ASN A 4 -53.88 -27.95 -19.62
C ASN A 4 -53.83 -26.68 -20.50
N HIS A 5 -55.00 -26.11 -20.82
CA HIS A 5 -55.09 -24.91 -21.66
C HIS A 5 -54.49 -23.65 -21.00
N THR A 6 -54.64 -23.51 -19.67
CA THR A 6 -53.99 -22.41 -18.93
C THR A 6 -52.47 -22.55 -18.89
N GLN A 7 -51.94 -23.78 -18.84
CA GLN A 7 -50.50 -24.04 -18.92
C GLN A 7 -49.93 -23.74 -20.31
N GLU A 8 -50.68 -24.05 -21.38
CA GLU A 8 -50.30 -23.71 -22.76
C GLU A 8 -50.21 -22.18 -22.98
N ILE A 9 -51.18 -21.42 -22.48
CA ILE A 9 -51.17 -19.94 -22.56
C ILE A 9 -49.98 -19.37 -21.77
N LEU A 10 -49.72 -19.88 -20.56
CA LEU A 10 -48.57 -19.46 -19.76
C LEU A 10 -47.24 -19.74 -20.48
N ASN A 11 -47.12 -20.91 -21.11
CA ASN A 11 -45.94 -21.28 -21.88
C ASN A 11 -45.78 -20.42 -23.13
N ALA A 12 -46.87 -20.04 -23.79
CA ALA A 12 -46.85 -19.13 -24.93
C ALA A 12 -46.38 -17.72 -24.53
N VAL A 13 -46.88 -17.18 -23.41
CA VAL A 13 -46.46 -15.88 -22.87
C VAL A 13 -44.98 -15.91 -22.47
N LYS A 14 -44.54 -16.98 -21.80
CA LYS A 14 -43.12 -17.16 -21.45
C LYS A 14 -42.23 -17.21 -22.70
N LYS A 15 -42.63 -17.96 -23.73
CA LYS A 15 -41.87 -18.06 -24.98
C LYS A 15 -41.80 -16.72 -25.71
N LEU A 16 -42.88 -15.94 -25.67
CA LEU A 16 -42.91 -14.58 -26.24
C LEU A 16 -42.02 -13.62 -25.45
N GLY A 17 -42.08 -13.67 -24.11
CA GLY A 17 -41.19 -12.90 -23.23
C GLY A 17 -39.73 -13.19 -23.51
N LEU A 18 -39.35 -14.47 -23.56
CA LEU A 18 -37.99 -14.89 -23.90
C LEU A 18 -37.54 -14.41 -25.28
N LYS A 19 -38.44 -14.40 -26.28
CA LYS A 19 -38.11 -13.91 -27.63
C LYS A 19 -37.88 -12.39 -27.65
N VAL A 20 -38.67 -11.63 -26.89
CA VAL A 20 -38.49 -10.19 -26.72
C VAL A 20 -37.18 -9.90 -26.00
N GLU A 21 -36.90 -10.59 -24.90
CA GLU A 21 -35.66 -10.47 -24.15
C GLU A 21 -34.42 -10.76 -25.02
N LEU A 22 -34.45 -11.86 -25.78
CA LEU A 22 -33.38 -12.20 -26.72
C LEU A 22 -33.20 -11.12 -27.80
N GLY A 23 -34.30 -10.60 -28.36
CA GLY A 23 -34.25 -9.54 -29.35
C GLY A 23 -33.66 -8.23 -28.81
N LEU A 24 -34.05 -7.85 -27.60
CA LEU A 24 -33.51 -6.69 -26.91
C LEU A 24 -32.02 -6.88 -26.57
N ASN A 25 -31.64 -8.05 -26.06
CA ASN A 25 -30.27 -8.35 -25.71
C ASN A 25 -29.35 -8.29 -26.94
N ASN A 26 -29.79 -8.88 -28.06
CA ASN A 26 -29.05 -8.81 -29.32
C ASN A 26 -28.95 -7.36 -29.82
N SER A 27 -30.02 -6.58 -29.73
CA SER A 27 -30.01 -5.17 -30.15
C SER A 27 -29.05 -4.31 -29.30
N ILE A 28 -28.98 -4.56 -27.99
CA ILE A 28 -28.04 -3.89 -27.08
C ILE A 28 -26.60 -4.31 -27.42
N HIS A 29 -26.37 -5.60 -27.64
CA HIS A 29 -25.08 -6.11 -28.07
C HIS A 29 -24.62 -5.47 -29.40
N ASP A 30 -25.52 -5.38 -30.38
CA ASP A 30 -25.22 -4.81 -31.70
C ASP A 30 -24.97 -3.30 -31.65
N ALA A 31 -25.61 -2.59 -30.72
CA ALA A 31 -25.35 -1.16 -30.50
C ALA A 31 -24.02 -0.91 -29.77
N LEU A 32 -23.67 -1.72 -28.77
CA LEU A 32 -22.45 -1.55 -27.99
C LEU A 32 -21.19 -2.09 -28.68
N ASN A 33 -21.35 -3.10 -29.54
CA ASN A 33 -20.24 -3.72 -30.24
C ASN A 33 -19.89 -3.01 -31.56
N GLN A 34 -20.33 -1.76 -31.75
CA GLN A 34 -19.94 -0.97 -32.91
C GLN A 34 -18.58 -0.30 -32.67
N PRO A 35 -17.54 -0.67 -33.43
CA PRO A 35 -16.21 -0.08 -33.26
C PRO A 35 -16.19 1.43 -33.53
N SER A 36 -17.17 1.98 -34.26
CA SER A 36 -17.37 3.42 -34.45
C SER A 36 -17.78 4.14 -33.18
N ILE A 37 -18.73 3.58 -32.40
CA ILE A 37 -19.19 4.15 -31.12
C ILE A 37 -18.07 4.07 -30.09
N LEU A 38 -17.38 2.94 -29.99
CA LEU A 38 -16.22 2.80 -29.09
C LEU A 38 -15.11 3.80 -29.44
N LYS A 39 -14.81 4.01 -30.73
CA LYS A 39 -13.84 5.03 -31.18
C LYS A 39 -14.31 6.45 -30.89
N ALA A 40 -15.59 6.76 -31.10
CA ALA A 40 -16.16 8.08 -30.82
C ALA A 40 -16.12 8.39 -29.32
N VAL A 41 -16.51 7.43 -28.47
CA VAL A 41 -16.44 7.55 -27.01
C VAL A 41 -14.99 7.68 -26.55
N ASN A 42 -14.04 6.93 -27.11
CA ASN A 42 -12.62 7.06 -26.78
C ASN A 42 -12.03 8.41 -27.20
N ASN A 43 -12.39 8.91 -28.39
CA ASN A 43 -11.94 10.23 -28.83
C ASN A 43 -12.55 11.35 -27.96
N GLN A 44 -13.83 11.24 -27.63
CA GLN A 44 -14.50 12.20 -26.75
C GLN A 44 -13.92 12.14 -25.33
N SER A 45 -13.64 10.95 -24.80
CA SER A 45 -13.04 10.79 -23.47
C SER A 45 -11.62 11.37 -23.43
N ARG A 46 -10.84 11.26 -24.50
CA ARG A 46 -9.54 11.94 -24.63
C ARG A 46 -9.65 13.46 -24.58
N LEU A 47 -10.64 14.05 -25.25
CA LEU A 47 -10.88 15.50 -25.21
C LEU A 47 -11.31 15.97 -23.81
N VAL A 48 -12.17 15.21 -23.15
CA VAL A 48 -12.59 15.48 -21.76
C VAL A 48 -11.40 15.34 -20.82
N ALA A 49 -10.58 14.30 -20.96
CA ALA A 49 -9.36 14.12 -20.16
C ALA A 49 -8.40 15.29 -20.34
N ALA A 50 -8.16 15.74 -21.58
CA ALA A 50 -7.31 16.91 -21.84
C ALA A 50 -7.86 18.20 -21.18
N SER A 51 -9.19 18.38 -21.17
CA SER A 51 -9.84 19.49 -20.50
C SER A 51 -9.69 19.42 -18.97
N ILE A 52 -9.84 18.23 -18.39
CA ILE A 52 -9.63 17.99 -16.96
C ILE A 52 -8.17 18.25 -16.57
N SER A 53 -7.20 17.82 -17.39
CA SER A 53 -5.78 18.10 -17.14
C SER A 53 -5.48 19.60 -17.13
N LYS A 54 -6.05 20.37 -18.06
CA LYS A 54 -5.91 21.84 -18.07
C LYS A 54 -6.54 22.48 -16.83
N LEU A 55 -7.71 21.99 -16.41
CA LEU A 55 -8.35 22.47 -15.18
C LEU A 55 -7.46 22.18 -13.96
N GLN A 56 -6.90 20.97 -13.87
CA GLN A 56 -5.97 20.61 -12.80
C GLN A 56 -4.76 21.54 -12.77
N GLN A 57 -4.12 21.80 -13.92
CA GLN A 57 -3.00 22.75 -14.01
C GLN A 57 -3.38 24.17 -13.59
N THR A 58 -4.60 24.61 -13.90
CA THR A 58 -5.11 25.91 -13.48
C THR A 58 -5.27 25.96 -11.96
N VAL A 59 -5.83 24.89 -11.36
CA VAL A 59 -5.96 24.76 -9.91
C VAL A 59 -4.58 24.78 -9.22
N GLU A 60 -3.57 24.12 -9.79
CA GLU A 60 -2.18 24.18 -9.30
C GLU A 60 -1.55 25.57 -9.41
N THR A 61 -1.95 26.37 -10.41
CA THR A 61 -1.45 27.75 -10.53
C THR A 61 -2.13 28.68 -9.54
N LEU A 62 -3.44 28.50 -9.35
CA LEU A 62 -4.23 29.29 -8.42
C LEU A 62 -3.89 28.98 -6.96
N SER A 63 -3.53 27.74 -6.65
CA SER A 63 -3.16 27.33 -5.29
C SER A 63 -1.98 28.13 -4.75
N ILE A 64 -1.04 28.54 -5.61
CA ILE A 64 0.10 29.38 -5.23
C ILE A 64 -0.38 30.75 -4.75
N ALA A 65 -1.31 31.38 -5.47
CA ALA A 65 -1.80 32.72 -5.14
C ALA A 65 -2.74 32.71 -3.92
N PHE A 66 -3.58 31.69 -3.80
CA PHE A 66 -4.61 31.59 -2.76
C PHE A 66 -4.20 30.73 -1.56
N ASN A 67 -2.98 30.15 -1.60
CA ASN A 67 -2.38 29.34 -0.54
C ASN A 67 -3.31 28.22 -0.03
N PHE A 68 -3.97 27.50 -0.94
CA PHE A 68 -4.74 26.31 -0.60
C PHE A 68 -3.98 25.05 -1.06
N PRO A 69 -4.03 23.94 -0.31
CA PRO A 69 -3.31 22.72 -0.68
C PRO A 69 -3.94 22.04 -1.90
N THR A 70 -3.10 21.53 -2.80
CA THR A 70 -3.57 20.73 -3.95
C THR A 70 -3.48 19.24 -3.71
N LYS A 71 -4.11 18.44 -4.59
CA LYS A 71 -4.01 16.98 -4.52
C LYS A 71 -2.57 16.49 -4.68
N ASN A 72 -1.77 17.17 -5.50
CA ASN A 72 -0.37 16.84 -5.70
C ASN A 72 0.45 17.13 -4.45
N ASP A 73 0.17 18.24 -3.76
CA ASP A 73 0.84 18.56 -2.49
C ASP A 73 0.60 17.48 -1.45
N VAL A 74 -0.68 17.09 -1.24
CA VAL A 74 -1.04 16.04 -0.28
C VAL A 74 -0.35 14.71 -0.62
N ALA A 75 -0.34 14.33 -1.90
CA ALA A 75 0.32 13.10 -2.34
C ALA A 75 1.84 13.14 -2.10
N ASN A 76 2.48 14.27 -2.40
CA ASN A 76 3.91 14.46 -2.19
C ASN A 76 4.28 14.45 -0.70
N THR A 77 3.52 15.15 0.15
CA THR A 77 3.72 15.14 1.60
C THR A 77 3.55 13.73 2.15
N THR A 78 2.54 12.99 1.71
CA THR A 78 2.33 11.60 2.14
C THR A 78 3.50 10.71 1.74
N LYS A 79 4.02 10.86 0.52
CA LYS A 79 5.19 10.11 0.06
C LYS A 79 6.43 10.41 0.90
N LEU A 80 6.68 11.68 1.21
CA LEU A 80 7.81 12.08 2.07
C LEU A 80 7.65 11.54 3.48
N PHE A 81 6.43 11.52 4.00
CA PHE A 81 6.13 10.96 5.31
C PHE A 81 6.43 9.46 5.38
N ILE A 82 5.94 8.68 4.41
CA ILE A 82 6.24 7.24 4.32
C ILE A 82 7.76 7.00 4.25
N GLN A 83 8.48 7.76 3.41
CA GLN A 83 9.94 7.64 3.31
C GLN A 83 10.66 8.03 4.61
N ALA A 84 10.09 8.96 5.38
CA ALA A 84 10.64 9.33 6.68
C ALA A 84 10.44 8.21 7.69
N GLU A 85 9.25 7.59 7.73
CA GLU A 85 8.98 6.42 8.58
C GLU A 85 9.93 5.26 8.25
N GLU A 86 10.05 4.88 6.97
CA GLU A 86 10.97 3.81 6.54
C GLU A 86 12.42 4.07 6.97
N LYS A 87 12.87 5.34 6.90
CA LYS A 87 14.24 5.70 7.33
C LYS A 87 14.39 5.72 8.85
N LEU A 88 13.35 6.11 9.58
CA LEU A 88 13.37 6.08 11.04
C LEU A 88 13.43 4.65 11.56
N ASP A 89 12.67 3.73 10.94
CA ASP A 89 12.70 2.31 11.28
C ASP A 89 14.11 1.71 11.09
N LEU A 90 14.77 2.04 9.97
CA LEU A 90 16.15 1.60 9.71
C LEU A 90 17.14 2.16 10.75
N LEU A 91 16.96 3.43 11.15
CA LEU A 91 17.79 4.02 12.20
C LEU A 91 17.55 3.36 13.56
N GLU A 92 16.29 3.07 13.90
CA GLU A 92 15.94 2.36 15.12
C GLU A 92 16.59 0.97 15.16
N GLU A 93 16.53 0.24 14.04
CA GLU A 93 17.20 -1.05 13.91
C GLU A 93 18.71 -0.93 14.12
N GLN A 94 19.36 0.03 13.45
CA GLN A 94 20.81 0.24 13.58
C GLN A 94 21.22 0.62 15.00
N VAL A 95 20.48 1.51 15.67
CA VAL A 95 20.73 1.90 17.06
C VAL A 95 20.54 0.70 17.98
N THR A 96 19.52 -0.12 17.75
CA THR A 96 19.27 -1.34 18.52
C THR A 96 20.40 -2.35 18.35
N GLN A 97 20.87 -2.57 17.12
CA GLN A 97 22.01 -3.44 16.83
C GLN A 97 23.29 -2.91 17.50
N LEU A 98 23.55 -1.60 17.42
CA LEU A 98 24.70 -0.98 18.05
C LEU A 98 24.69 -1.14 19.58
N ASN A 99 23.54 -0.94 20.21
CA ASN A 99 23.37 -1.15 21.65
C ASN A 99 23.63 -2.61 22.05
N ARG A 100 23.16 -3.57 21.25
CA ARG A 100 23.44 -5.00 21.49
C ARG A 100 24.94 -5.30 21.38
N SER A 101 25.60 -4.81 20.33
CA SER A 101 27.05 -4.98 20.17
C SER A 101 27.85 -4.34 21.32
N PHE A 102 27.37 -3.22 21.88
CA PHE A 102 28.01 -2.58 23.02
C PHE A 102 27.88 -3.39 24.32
N GLU A 103 26.70 -3.95 24.60
CA GLU A 103 26.51 -4.86 25.74
C GLU A 103 27.32 -6.15 25.58
N GLU A 104 27.34 -6.76 24.38
CA GLU A 104 28.18 -7.93 24.08
C GLU A 104 29.68 -7.62 24.30
N PHE A 105 30.14 -6.44 23.87
CA PHE A 105 31.52 -5.99 24.08
C PHE A 105 31.83 -5.80 25.57
N LYS A 106 30.92 -5.19 26.33
CA LYS A 106 31.06 -5.01 27.78
C LYS A 106 31.11 -6.35 28.51
N ASP A 107 30.26 -7.30 28.16
CA ASP A 107 30.29 -8.66 28.73
C ASP A 107 31.59 -9.37 28.38
N THR A 108 32.12 -9.19 27.17
CA THR A 108 33.41 -9.76 26.75
C THR A 108 34.58 -9.15 27.53
N ILE A 109 34.56 -7.85 27.82
CA ILE A 109 35.58 -7.19 28.67
C ILE A 109 35.50 -7.72 30.10
N VAL A 110 34.31 -7.78 30.69
CA VAL A 110 34.11 -8.23 32.08
C VAL A 110 34.56 -9.68 32.26
N ASN A 111 34.33 -10.54 31.26
CA ASN A 111 34.73 -11.94 31.28
C ASN A 111 36.16 -12.21 30.74
N SER A 112 36.91 -11.16 30.36
CA SER A 112 38.27 -11.31 29.84
C SER A 112 39.27 -11.77 30.93
N PRO A 113 40.11 -12.79 30.67
CA PRO A 113 41.02 -13.36 31.67
C PRO A 113 42.09 -12.38 32.19
N SER A 114 42.36 -11.28 31.49
CA SER A 114 43.39 -10.30 31.86
C SER A 114 43.01 -9.42 33.05
N PHE A 115 41.72 -9.31 33.40
CA PHE A 115 41.28 -8.58 34.60
C PHE A 115 41.27 -9.47 35.85
N SER A 116 41.14 -10.80 35.68
CA SER A 116 41.16 -11.79 36.76
C SER A 116 42.57 -12.06 37.31
N SER A 117 43.60 -11.92 36.47
CA SER A 117 44.99 -12.20 36.86
C SER A 117 45.65 -11.12 37.73
N SER A 118 45.11 -9.89 37.78
CA SER A 118 45.66 -8.83 38.66
C SER A 118 45.44 -9.12 40.15
N ASN A 119 44.41 -9.90 40.51
CA ASN A 119 44.06 -10.20 41.91
C ASN A 119 44.57 -11.57 42.40
N ARG A 120 45.37 -12.28 41.59
CA ARG A 120 45.96 -13.57 41.99
C ARG A 120 47.23 -13.40 42.83
N TRP A 121 48.11 -12.48 42.42
CA TRP A 121 49.39 -12.22 43.11
C TRP A 121 49.22 -11.55 44.49
N GLU A 122 48.15 -10.77 44.68
CA GLU A 122 47.85 -10.19 46.00
C GLU A 122 47.36 -11.25 46.98
N ARG A 123 46.53 -12.21 46.55
CA ARG A 123 46.04 -13.29 47.41
C ARG A 123 47.14 -14.24 47.87
N GLU A 124 48.10 -14.56 47.00
CA GLU A 124 49.26 -15.38 47.36
C GLU A 124 50.18 -14.70 48.38
N LYS A 125 50.31 -13.36 48.34
CA LYS A 125 51.09 -12.62 49.35
C LYS A 125 50.44 -12.65 50.75
N TYR A 126 49.12 -12.58 50.83
CA TYR A 126 48.41 -12.68 52.12
C TYR A 126 48.46 -14.08 52.73
N GLU A 127 48.45 -15.14 51.92
CA GLU A 127 48.58 -16.52 52.41
C GLU A 127 50.01 -16.83 52.88
N TYR A 128 51.04 -16.34 52.19
CA TYR A 128 52.44 -16.53 52.60
C TYR A 128 52.78 -15.81 53.92
N SER A 129 52.10 -14.68 54.21
CA SER A 129 52.29 -13.93 55.45
C SER A 129 51.56 -14.52 56.66
N LYS A 130 50.58 -15.40 56.47
CA LYS A 130 49.83 -16.06 57.56
C LYS A 130 50.48 -17.34 58.06
N ASN A 131 51.34 -17.96 57.25
CA ASN A 131 51.99 -19.25 57.53
C ASN A 131 53.45 -19.11 57.99
N LYS A 132 53.84 -17.95 58.52
CA LYS A 132 55.17 -17.66 59.09
C LYS A 132 55.00 -17.08 60.48
#